data_AF-A0A9X8DRS5-F1
#
_entry.id   AF-A0A9X8DRS5-F1
#
_cell.length_a   1.000
_cell.length_b   1.000
_cell.length_c   1.000
_cell.angle_alpha   90.00
_cell.angle_beta   90.00
_cell.angle_gamma   90.00
#
_symmetry.space_group_name_H-M   'P 1'
#
loop_
_entity.id
_entity.type
_entity.pdbx_description
1 polymer ?
#
loop_
_entity_poly.entity_id
_entity_poly.type
_entity_poly.pdbx_seq_one_letter_code
_entity_poly.pdbx_strand_id
1 'polypeptide(L)'
;MVDMWSIGCVFAELYVGRPLFSGKNEIDQIKRIFDVCGSPTVADWPDHAALPFSSKFVPENLPIPNRLAEVLVREVSARVPPRELPPGALELMLSLLQLNPAKRPTAADALRSRYFQSEPFAPDDPESLPPIPCIPSHEFQTKKIRKENNAKLRTTMPSSGGSRFPSPPPVELMKPLNKRHKP
;
A
#
# COMPACT_ATOMS: atom_id res chain seq x y z
N MET A 1 12.54 -13.77 12.72
CA MET A 1 12.00 -12.51 13.27
C MET A 1 10.72 -12.16 12.51
N VAL A 2 9.57 -12.30 13.16
CA VAL A 2 8.27 -11.96 12.56
C VAL A 2 8.11 -10.43 12.46
N ASP A 3 8.69 -9.68 13.40
CA ASP A 3 8.52 -8.23 13.52
C ASP A 3 9.05 -7.45 12.31
N MET A 4 10.17 -7.88 11.74
CA MET A 4 10.76 -7.20 10.56
C MET A 4 9.85 -7.29 9.33
N TRP A 5 9.06 -8.36 9.20
CA TRP A 5 8.05 -8.46 8.15
C TRP A 5 6.90 -7.47 8.39
N SER A 6 6.40 -7.40 9.63
CA SER A 6 5.36 -6.45 10.02
C SER A 6 5.80 -5.01 9.76
N ILE A 7 7.05 -4.67 10.09
CA ILE A 7 7.64 -3.35 9.78
C ILE A 7 7.66 -3.12 8.26
N GLY A 8 8.06 -4.10 7.45
CA GLY A 8 8.01 -3.99 5.99
C GLY A 8 6.60 -3.70 5.46
N CYS A 9 5.58 -4.37 6.01
CA CYS A 9 4.18 -4.14 5.65
C CYS A 9 3.72 -2.72 6.00
N VAL A 10 3.99 -2.28 7.23
CA VAL A 10 3.64 -0.92 7.69
C VAL A 10 4.38 0.12 6.85
N PHE A 11 5.67 -0.09 6.60
CA PHE A 11 6.48 0.83 5.83
C PHE A 11 5.96 0.99 4.39
N ALA A 12 5.59 -0.11 3.73
CA ALA A 12 4.92 -0.06 2.44
C ALA A 12 3.57 0.65 2.52
N GLU A 13 2.76 0.38 3.55
CA GLU A 13 1.47 1.02 3.76
C GLU A 13 1.57 2.54 3.95
N LEU A 14 2.65 3.06 4.56
CA LEU A 14 2.86 4.52 4.68
C LEU A 14 2.87 5.21 3.32
N TYR A 15 3.52 4.61 2.32
CA TYR A 15 3.57 5.17 0.96
C TYR A 15 2.31 4.84 0.17
N VAL A 16 1.85 3.59 0.21
CA VAL A 16 0.69 3.10 -0.56
C VAL A 16 -0.65 3.66 -0.01
N GLY A 17 -0.72 3.99 1.27
CA GLY A 17 -1.89 4.57 1.95
C GLY A 17 -3.00 3.57 2.31
N ARG A 18 -2.76 2.28 2.08
CA ARG A 18 -3.65 1.18 2.43
C ARG A 18 -2.80 -0.08 2.66
N PRO A 19 -3.32 -1.10 3.35
CA PRO A 19 -2.58 -2.32 3.57
C PRO A 19 -2.16 -2.96 2.23
N LEU A 20 -0.89 -3.36 2.15
CA LEU A 20 -0.32 -3.99 0.96
C LEU A 20 -0.93 -5.38 0.72
N PHE A 21 -1.15 -6.14 1.79
CA PHE A 21 -1.71 -7.48 1.77
C PHE A 21 -3.00 -7.53 2.59
N SER A 22 -4.15 -7.48 1.92
CA SER A 22 -5.48 -7.51 2.56
C SER A 22 -6.20 -8.83 2.28
N GLY A 23 -5.98 -9.83 3.13
CA GLY A 23 -6.69 -11.11 3.10
C GLY A 23 -7.90 -11.13 4.04
N LYS A 24 -8.93 -11.91 3.66
CA LYS A 24 -10.16 -12.09 4.46
C LYS A 24 -10.05 -13.22 5.50
N ASN A 25 -9.11 -14.14 5.29
CA ASN A 25 -8.79 -15.26 6.16
C ASN A 25 -7.32 -15.66 5.91
N GLU A 26 -6.81 -16.64 6.65
CA GLU A 26 -5.39 -17.05 6.57
C GLU A 26 -4.99 -17.54 5.18
N ILE A 27 -5.85 -18.31 4.51
CA ILE A 27 -5.58 -18.84 3.16
C ILE A 27 -5.54 -17.71 2.13
N ASP A 28 -6.53 -16.81 2.15
CA ASP A 28 -6.54 -15.63 1.27
C ASP A 28 -5.34 -14.72 1.59
N GLN A 29 -4.99 -14.51 2.85
CA GLN A 29 -3.82 -13.70 3.23
C GLN A 29 -2.52 -14.24 2.62
N ILE A 30 -2.27 -15.54 2.74
CA ILE A 30 -1.09 -16.17 2.14
C ILE A 30 -1.12 -16.09 0.60
N LYS A 31 -2.29 -16.29 -0.02
CA LYS A 31 -2.46 -16.11 -1.46
C LYS A 31 -2.12 -14.69 -1.90
N ARG A 32 -2.59 -13.66 -1.20
CA ARG A 32 -2.26 -12.26 -1.48
C ARG A 32 -0.78 -11.96 -1.37
N ILE A 33 -0.10 -12.57 -0.39
CA ILE A 33 1.35 -12.45 -0.25
C ILE A 33 2.04 -13.05 -1.48
N PHE A 34 1.68 -14.27 -1.89
CA PHE A 34 2.32 -14.92 -3.04
C PHE A 34 2.01 -14.26 -4.37
N ASP A 35 0.81 -13.69 -4.56
CA ASP A 35 0.45 -12.95 -5.77
C ASP A 35 1.39 -11.75 -6.03
N VAL A 36 1.97 -11.19 -4.97
CA VAL A 36 2.85 -10.02 -5.01
C VAL A 36 4.32 -10.40 -4.83
N CYS A 37 4.68 -11.13 -3.77
CA CYS A 37 6.05 -11.51 -3.45
C CYS A 37 6.56 -12.73 -4.22
N GLY A 38 5.70 -13.37 -5.02
CA GLY A 38 5.98 -14.64 -5.68
C GLY A 38 5.78 -15.84 -4.76
N SER A 39 5.85 -17.03 -5.34
CA SER A 39 5.78 -18.28 -4.59
C SER A 39 7.15 -18.68 -4.05
N PRO A 40 7.26 -19.29 -2.85
CA PRO A 40 8.53 -19.77 -2.33
C PRO A 40 9.08 -20.85 -3.26
N THR A 41 10.38 -20.79 -3.52
CA THR A 41 11.12 -21.77 -4.32
C THR A 41 12.16 -22.45 -3.45
N VAL A 42 12.58 -23.67 -3.81
CA VAL A 42 13.67 -24.36 -3.09
C VAL A 42 14.99 -23.57 -3.19
N ALA A 43 15.20 -22.84 -4.28
CA ALA A 43 16.38 -21.98 -4.46
C ALA A 43 16.41 -20.81 -3.47
N ASP A 44 15.25 -20.18 -3.21
CA ASP A 44 15.19 -19.00 -2.34
C ASP A 44 14.93 -19.30 -0.87
N TRP A 45 14.15 -20.34 -0.61
CA TRP A 45 13.78 -20.80 0.72
C TRP A 45 13.77 -22.33 0.76
N PRO A 46 14.94 -22.98 0.95
CA PRO A 46 15.05 -24.43 0.91
C PRO A 46 14.08 -25.15 1.87
N ASP A 47 13.95 -24.62 3.09
CA ASP A 47 13.19 -25.25 4.16
C ASP A 47 11.68 -24.99 4.12
N HIS A 48 11.16 -24.25 3.12
CA HIS A 48 9.74 -23.87 3.08
C HIS A 48 8.80 -25.09 3.03
N ALA A 49 9.23 -26.18 2.38
CA ALA A 49 8.44 -27.40 2.25
C ALA A 49 8.26 -28.13 3.58
N ALA A 50 9.24 -28.01 4.49
CA ALA A 50 9.24 -28.64 5.81
C ALA A 50 8.37 -27.89 6.85
N LEU A 51 7.83 -26.72 6.50
CA LEU A 51 7.00 -25.94 7.40
C LEU A 51 5.66 -26.66 7.69
N PRO A 52 5.14 -26.55 8.93
CA PRO A 52 3.80 -27.00 9.24
C PRO A 52 2.78 -26.36 8.30
N PHE A 53 1.86 -27.18 7.80
CA PHE A 53 0.78 -26.75 6.91
C PHE A 53 1.22 -26.21 5.52
N SER A 54 2.48 -26.38 5.12
CA SER A 54 2.97 -26.00 3.78
C SER A 54 2.08 -26.54 2.65
N SER A 55 1.62 -27.80 2.78
CA SER A 55 0.71 -28.45 1.84
C SER A 55 -0.69 -27.82 1.76
N LYS A 56 -1.15 -27.10 2.79
CA LYS A 56 -2.45 -26.41 2.80
C LYS A 56 -2.44 -25.09 2.04
N PHE A 57 -1.26 -24.51 1.86
CA PHE A 57 -1.09 -23.17 1.28
C PHE A 57 -0.43 -23.20 -0.10
N VAL A 58 -0.45 -24.36 -0.79
CA VAL A 58 0.08 -24.50 -2.14
C VAL A 58 -0.80 -23.73 -3.13
N PRO A 59 -0.27 -22.70 -3.83
CA PRO A 59 -1.02 -22.01 -4.86
C PRO A 59 -1.34 -22.93 -6.04
N GLU A 60 -2.49 -22.72 -6.66
CA GLU A 60 -2.90 -23.48 -7.86
C GLU A 60 -1.99 -23.20 -9.08
N ASN A 61 -1.40 -22.01 -9.17
CA ASN A 61 -0.67 -21.52 -10.35
C ASN A 61 0.82 -21.26 -10.06
N LEU A 62 1.60 -22.32 -9.80
CA LEU A 62 3.04 -22.22 -9.56
C LEU A 62 3.89 -22.37 -10.85
N PRO A 63 5.04 -21.69 -10.96
CA PRO A 63 5.58 -20.69 -10.03
C PRO A 63 4.93 -19.31 -10.22
N ILE A 64 4.68 -18.61 -9.11
CA ILE A 64 4.23 -17.21 -9.14
C ILE A 64 5.48 -16.32 -9.12
N PRO A 65 5.67 -15.41 -10.09
CA PRO A 65 6.83 -14.52 -10.11
C PRO A 65 6.73 -13.45 -9.02
N ASN A 66 7.87 -13.03 -8.49
CA ASN A 66 7.96 -11.91 -7.56
C ASN A 66 7.76 -10.59 -8.32
N ARG A 67 6.67 -9.88 -8.02
CA ARG A 67 6.28 -8.58 -8.60
C ARG A 67 6.26 -7.47 -7.56
N LEU A 68 6.85 -7.68 -6.39
CA LEU A 68 6.76 -6.75 -5.27
C LEU A 68 7.25 -5.35 -5.64
N ALA A 69 8.39 -5.26 -6.34
CA ALA A 69 8.96 -3.98 -6.76
C ALA A 69 8.02 -3.22 -7.71
N GLU A 70 7.50 -3.90 -8.73
CA GLU A 70 6.57 -3.34 -9.71
C GLU A 70 5.27 -2.87 -9.05
N VAL A 71 4.71 -3.68 -8.14
CA VAL A 71 3.51 -3.34 -7.39
C VAL A 71 3.75 -2.12 -6.51
N LEU A 72 4.85 -2.08 -5.75
CA LEU A 72 5.16 -0.92 -4.90
C LEU A 72 5.29 0.36 -5.72
N VAL A 73 6.06 0.35 -6.81
CA VAL A 73 6.23 1.53 -7.67
C VAL A 73 4.89 1.97 -8.25
N ARG A 74 4.09 1.03 -8.76
CA ARG A 74 2.77 1.33 -9.34
C ARG A 74 1.81 1.93 -8.31
N GLU A 75 1.67 1.29 -7.15
CA GLU A 75 0.71 1.71 -6.12
C GLU A 75 1.09 3.05 -5.48
N VAL A 76 2.38 3.30 -5.28
CA VAL A 76 2.87 4.58 -4.76
C VAL A 76 2.66 5.71 -5.77
N SER A 77 2.91 5.45 -7.05
CA SER A 77 2.67 6.41 -8.14
C SER A 77 1.18 6.68 -8.38
N ALA A 78 0.31 5.71 -8.10
CA ALA A 78 -1.14 5.84 -8.24
C ALA A 78 -1.82 6.64 -7.12
N ARG A 79 -1.07 7.05 -6.08
CA ARG A 79 -1.58 7.92 -5.02
C ARG A 79 -2.00 9.27 -5.59
N VAL A 80 -2.98 9.88 -4.93
CA VAL A 80 -3.41 11.25 -5.23
C VAL A 80 -3.31 12.07 -3.93
N PRO A 81 -2.37 13.03 -3.83
CA PRO A 81 -1.33 13.34 -4.81
C PRO A 81 -0.30 12.19 -4.95
N PRO A 82 0.37 12.06 -6.11
CA PRO A 82 1.45 11.10 -6.29
C PRO A 82 2.51 11.27 -5.20
N ARG A 83 3.05 10.14 -4.72
CA ARG A 83 4.19 10.14 -3.80
C ARG A 83 5.41 9.66 -4.54
N GLU A 84 6.56 10.18 -4.14
CA GLU A 84 7.86 9.69 -4.59
C GLU A 84 8.46 8.80 -3.50
N LEU A 85 9.20 7.79 -3.92
CA LEU A 85 9.98 6.95 -3.01
C LEU A 85 11.34 7.59 -2.79
N PRO A 86 11.71 7.92 -1.53
CA PRO A 86 13.05 8.40 -1.23
C PRO A 86 14.12 7.36 -1.61
N PRO A 87 15.39 7.79 -1.79
CA PRO A 87 16.48 6.87 -2.09
C PRO A 87 16.54 5.72 -1.07
N GLY A 88 16.73 4.49 -1.55
CA GLY A 88 16.82 3.31 -0.69
C GLY A 88 15.51 2.84 -0.05
N ALA A 89 14.40 3.59 -0.16
CA ALA A 89 13.11 3.17 0.43
C ALA A 89 12.61 1.85 -0.20
N LEU A 90 12.66 1.75 -1.53
CA LEU A 90 12.28 0.55 -2.26
C LEU A 90 13.16 -0.64 -1.86
N GLU A 91 14.49 -0.45 -1.88
CA GLU A 91 15.46 -1.49 -1.49
C GLU A 91 15.21 -2.01 -0.08
N LEU A 92 14.97 -1.11 0.88
CA LEU A 92 14.66 -1.48 2.26
C LEU A 92 13.36 -2.28 2.33
N MET A 93 12.27 -1.83 1.69
CA MET A 93 11.00 -2.59 1.65
C MET A 93 11.18 -3.98 1.06
N LEU A 94 11.90 -4.12 -0.06
CA LEU A 94 12.19 -5.40 -0.69
C LEU A 94 13.00 -6.33 0.21
N SER A 95 13.93 -5.80 1.01
CA SER A 95 14.72 -6.58 1.97
C SER A 95 13.89 -7.06 3.18
N LEU A 96 12.97 -6.23 3.67
CA LEU A 96 12.11 -6.55 4.82
C LEU A 96 11.02 -7.57 4.46
N LEU A 97 10.52 -7.52 3.23
CA LEU A 97 9.44 -8.37 2.72
C LEU A 97 9.95 -9.64 1.99
N GLN A 98 11.12 -10.13 2.37
CA GLN A 98 11.61 -11.45 1.93
C GLN A 98 10.80 -12.58 2.58
N LEU A 99 10.33 -13.53 1.77
CA LEU A 99 9.57 -14.69 2.26
C LEU A 99 10.40 -15.50 3.26
N ASN A 100 11.64 -15.83 2.87
CA ASN A 100 12.59 -16.54 3.73
C ASN A 100 12.98 -15.65 4.93
N PRO A 101 12.64 -16.03 6.18
CA PRO A 101 12.97 -15.25 7.36
C PRO A 101 14.46 -15.06 7.59
N ALA A 102 15.29 -16.00 7.14
CA ALA A 102 16.75 -15.94 7.29
C ALA A 102 17.39 -14.89 6.36
N LYS A 103 16.72 -14.50 5.28
CA LYS A 103 17.18 -13.46 4.36
C LYS A 103 16.76 -12.05 4.79
N ARG A 104 15.93 -11.91 5.83
CA ARG A 104 15.48 -10.59 6.31
C ARG A 104 16.56 -9.96 7.20
N PRO A 105 16.82 -8.64 7.07
CA PRO A 105 17.76 -7.95 7.93
C PRO A 105 17.27 -7.88 9.38
N THR A 106 18.20 -7.73 10.33
CA THR A 106 17.84 -7.32 11.69
C THR A 106 17.40 -5.85 11.73
N ALA A 107 16.81 -5.40 12.83
CA ALA A 107 16.50 -3.99 13.02
C ALA A 107 17.76 -3.11 12.93
N ALA A 108 18.88 -3.57 13.51
CA ALA A 108 20.15 -2.86 13.45
C ALA A 108 20.69 -2.75 12.02
N ASP A 109 20.54 -3.79 11.20
CA ASP A 109 20.97 -3.77 9.79
C ASP A 109 20.06 -2.90 8.94
N ALA A 110 18.74 -2.94 9.17
CA ALA A 110 17.77 -2.10 8.49
C ALA A 110 18.03 -0.60 8.71
N LEU A 111 18.45 -0.20 9.92
CA LEU A 111 18.84 1.16 10.25
C LEU A 111 20.10 1.65 9.51
N ARG A 112 20.94 0.72 9.02
CA ARG A 112 22.10 1.05 8.18
C ARG A 112 21.78 1.09 6.68
N SER A 113 20.51 0.94 6.30
CA SER A 113 20.12 1.04 4.90
C SER A 113 20.29 2.47 4.37
N ARG A 114 20.43 2.57 3.05
CA ARG A 114 20.53 3.86 2.35
C ARG A 114 19.37 4.80 2.69
N TYR A 115 18.18 4.25 2.95
CA TYR A 115 16.99 5.02 3.32
C TYR A 115 17.20 5.94 4.52
N PHE A 116 17.88 5.46 5.56
CA PHE A 116 18.17 6.27 6.76
C PHE A 116 19.45 7.11 6.63
N GLN A 117 20.22 6.92 5.56
CA GLN A 117 21.47 7.64 5.28
C GLN A 117 21.32 8.67 4.15
N SER A 118 20.12 8.83 3.59
CA SER A 118 19.83 9.79 2.53
C SER A 118 18.86 10.87 2.99
N GLU A 119 18.98 12.05 2.40
CA GLU A 119 18.01 13.12 2.61
C GLU A 119 16.60 12.75 2.09
N PRO A 120 15.53 13.28 2.71
CA PRO A 120 15.56 14.11 3.92
C PRO A 120 15.81 13.27 5.17
N PHE A 121 16.69 13.75 6.04
CA PHE A 121 16.90 13.14 7.36
C PHE A 121 15.70 13.39 8.26
N ALA A 122 15.53 12.53 9.26
CA ALA A 122 14.60 12.82 10.34
C ALA A 122 14.98 14.17 10.99
N PRO A 123 14.00 15.03 11.31
CA PRO A 123 14.30 16.30 11.96
C PRO A 123 14.93 16.05 13.34
N ASP A 124 15.90 16.89 13.71
CA ASP A 124 16.56 16.82 15.03
C ASP A 124 15.57 17.05 16.18
N ASP A 125 14.57 17.91 15.94
CA ASP A 125 13.48 18.19 16.88
C ASP A 125 12.13 17.67 16.32
N PRO A 126 11.52 16.66 16.96
CA PRO A 126 10.19 16.16 16.57
C PRO A 126 9.08 17.22 16.60
N GLU A 127 9.20 18.24 17.45
CA GLU A 127 8.20 19.32 17.57
C GLU A 127 8.22 20.26 16.35
N SER A 128 9.29 20.23 15.55
CA SER A 128 9.39 21.00 14.31
C SER A 128 8.48 20.46 13.18
N LEU A 129 7.94 19.25 13.33
CA LEU A 129 7.04 18.67 12.34
C LEU A 129 5.71 19.44 12.29
N PRO A 130 5.10 19.58 11.10
CA PRO A 130 3.81 20.22 10.98
C PRO A 130 2.78 19.47 11.85
N PRO A 131 1.91 20.20 12.59
CA PRO A 131 0.94 19.58 13.46
C PRO A 131 0.05 18.66 12.64
N ILE A 132 -0.08 17.41 13.08
CA ILE A 132 -0.99 16.45 12.47
C ILE A 132 -2.40 17.05 12.64
N PRO A 133 -3.17 17.26 11.54
CA PRO A 133 -4.51 17.80 11.65
C PRO A 133 -5.29 16.94 12.66
N CYS A 134 -6.04 17.60 13.55
CA CYS A 134 -6.81 16.96 14.63
C CYS A 134 -7.96 16.12 14.03
N ILE A 135 -7.57 15.02 13.41
CA ILE A 135 -8.42 13.93 12.98
C ILE A 135 -8.27 12.90 14.10
N PRO A 136 -9.37 12.30 14.57
CA PRO A 136 -9.30 11.26 15.58
C PRO A 136 -8.33 10.15 15.16
N SER A 137 -7.17 10.13 15.79
CA SER A 137 -6.04 9.23 15.49
C SER A 137 -6.24 7.86 16.13
N HIS A 138 -7.10 7.79 17.15
CA HIS A 138 -7.45 6.54 17.79
C HIS A 138 -8.40 5.74 16.90
N GLU A 139 -7.99 4.51 16.54
CA GLU A 139 -8.68 3.65 15.58
C GLU A 139 -10.19 3.51 15.87
N PHE A 140 -10.56 3.41 17.15
CA PHE A 140 -11.95 3.36 17.59
C PHE A 140 -12.78 4.57 17.11
N GLN A 141 -12.23 5.77 17.24
CA GLN A 141 -12.92 7.00 16.87
C GLN A 141 -13.01 7.12 15.34
N THR A 142 -11.93 6.77 14.62
CA THR A 142 -11.94 6.73 13.15
C THR A 142 -12.98 5.73 12.61
N LYS A 143 -13.05 4.52 13.20
CA LYS A 143 -14.03 3.48 12.84
C LYS A 143 -15.46 3.94 13.10
N LYS A 144 -15.71 4.58 14.26
CA LYS A 144 -17.02 5.13 14.62
C LYS A 144 -17.47 6.20 13.62
N ILE A 145 -16.61 7.17 13.32
CA ILE A 145 -16.90 8.26 12.36
C ILE A 145 -17.15 7.70 10.95
N ARG A 146 -16.34 6.74 10.48
CA ARG A 146 -16.57 6.09 9.17
C ARG A 146 -17.92 5.37 9.12
N LYS A 147 -18.31 4.69 10.19
CA LYS A 147 -19.60 4.00 10.29
C LYS A 147 -20.77 4.98 10.28
N GLU A 148 -20.66 6.09 11.03
CA GLU A 148 -21.66 7.15 11.08
C GLU A 148 -21.79 7.89 9.73
N ASN A 149 -20.68 8.21 9.06
CA ASN A 149 -20.70 8.84 7.74
C ASN A 149 -21.32 7.93 6.67
N ASN A 150 -20.99 6.63 6.68
CA ASN A 150 -21.63 5.66 5.79
C ASN A 150 -23.13 5.51 6.08
N ALA A 151 -23.55 5.55 7.35
CA ALA A 151 -24.97 5.51 7.70
C ALA A 151 -25.71 6.75 7.17
N LYS A 152 -25.13 7.95 7.34
CA LYS A 152 -25.70 9.21 6.83
C LYS A 152 -25.83 9.20 5.30
N LEU A 153 -24.80 8.75 4.57
CA LEU A 153 -24.86 8.62 3.11
C LEU A 153 -26.00 7.70 2.63
N ARG A 154 -26.27 6.62 3.38
CA ARG A 154 -27.35 5.67 3.06
C ARG A 154 -28.74 6.26 3.33
N THR A 155 -28.86 7.15 4.31
CA THR A 155 -30.13 7.83 4.62
C THR A 155 -30.44 8.98 3.64
N THR A 156 -29.42 9.59 3.03
CA THR A 156 -29.58 10.72 2.10
C THR A 156 -29.83 10.32 0.64
N MET A 157 -29.76 9.03 0.29
CA MET A 157 -30.06 8.54 -1.06
C MET A 157 -31.55 8.13 -1.13
N PRO A 158 -32.41 8.83 -1.89
CA PRO A 158 -33.80 8.42 -2.03
C PRO A 158 -33.91 7.14 -2.87
N SER A 159 -34.77 6.24 -2.43
CA SER A 159 -35.24 5.08 -3.21
C SER A 159 -36.05 5.57 -4.41
N SER A 160 -35.43 5.74 -5.58
CA SER A 160 -36.18 5.86 -6.84
C SER A 160 -36.21 4.50 -7.55
N GLY A 161 -37.33 3.79 -7.41
CA GLY A 161 -37.68 2.73 -8.34
C GLY A 161 -38.02 3.30 -9.72
N GLY A 162 -37.64 2.57 -10.77
CA GLY A 162 -38.26 2.61 -12.10
C GLY A 162 -37.92 3.78 -13.04
N SER A 163 -37.29 3.43 -14.16
CA SER A 163 -37.33 4.05 -15.50
C SER A 163 -36.52 5.33 -15.84
N ARG A 164 -35.76 5.17 -16.95
CA ARG A 164 -35.07 6.12 -17.86
C ARG A 164 -33.90 6.94 -17.29
N PHE A 165 -32.70 6.49 -17.66
CA PHE A 165 -31.49 7.32 -17.69
C PHE A 165 -31.74 8.56 -18.55
N PRO A 166 -31.54 9.79 -18.04
CA PRO A 166 -31.30 10.93 -18.89
C PRO A 166 -29.85 10.84 -19.41
N SER A 167 -29.68 11.02 -20.73
CA SER A 167 -28.36 11.10 -21.35
C SER A 167 -27.56 12.29 -20.80
N PRO A 168 -26.23 12.16 -20.64
CA PRO A 168 -25.40 13.26 -20.19
C PRO A 168 -25.42 14.43 -21.18
N PRO A 169 -25.33 15.69 -20.72
CA PRO A 169 -25.24 16.85 -21.61
C PRO A 169 -23.93 16.83 -22.40
N PRO A 170 -23.88 17.45 -23.60
CA PRO A 170 -22.68 17.47 -24.43
C PRO A 170 -21.54 18.20 -23.72
N VAL A 171 -20.34 17.63 -23.80
CA VAL A 171 -19.10 18.25 -23.32
C VAL A 171 -18.83 19.50 -24.16
N GLU A 172 -19.00 20.68 -23.57
CA GLU A 172 -18.60 21.93 -24.20
C GLU A 172 -17.07 22.01 -24.22
N LEU A 173 -16.51 21.78 -25.40
CA LEU A 173 -15.09 21.84 -25.70
C LEU A 173 -14.54 23.22 -25.29
N MET A 174 -13.73 23.28 -24.23
CA MET A 174 -12.96 24.47 -23.86
C MET A 174 -12.20 24.97 -25.11
N LYS A 175 -12.67 26.08 -25.68
CA LYS A 175 -11.98 26.76 -26.78
C LYS A 175 -10.69 27.38 -26.22
N PRO A 176 -9.54 27.22 -26.90
CA PRO A 176 -8.29 27.81 -26.44
C PRO A 176 -8.38 29.34 -26.46
N LEU A 177 -7.93 29.97 -25.37
CA LEU A 177 -7.77 31.41 -25.23
C LEU A 177 -6.76 31.93 -26.27
N ASN A 178 -7.27 32.43 -27.39
CA ASN A 178 -6.50 33.22 -28.34
C ASN A 178 -6.56 34.68 -27.88
N LYS A 179 -5.43 35.24 -27.44
CA LYS A 179 -5.26 36.69 -27.36
C LYS A 179 -4.08 37.08 -28.25
N ARG A 180 -4.41 37.50 -29.49
CA ARG A 180 -3.56 38.35 -30.31
C ARG A 180 -3.80 39.83 -29.94
N HIS A 181 -2.71 40.59 -30.03
CA HIS A 181 -2.52 42.05 -30.11
C HIS A 181 -3.69 42.81 -30.80
N LYS A 182 -3.97 44.11 -30.65
CA LYS A 182 -3.20 45.36 -30.40
C LYS A 182 -4.24 46.53 -30.23
N PRO A 183 -3.91 47.82 -30.08
CA PRO A 183 -3.32 48.67 -31.15
C PRO A 183 -1.89 49.15 -30.88
#